data_AF-A0A815UJB2-F1
#
_entry.id   AF-A0A815UJB2-F1
#
_cell.length_a   1.000
_cell.length_b   1.000
_cell.length_c   1.000
_cell.angle_alpha   90.00
_cell.angle_beta   90.00
_cell.angle_gamma   90.00
#
_symmetry.space_group_name_H-M   'P 1'
#
loop_
_entity.id
_entity.type
_entity.pdbx_description
1 polymer ?
#
loop_
_entity_poly.entity_id
_entity_poly.type
_entity_poly.pdbx_seq_one_letter_code
_entity_poly.pdbx_strand_id
1 'polypeptide(L)'
;MCNVAVDILKASTTHTPNRAFTLFVPSSLRLLPLYMLSMMKSIGFRAGGGSRWDDRAYFLGLCKTLPTEYLMQIFYPDLYPIHTIEDKSQVIQDGEDELHIPQRVHLSFQHIDSHGAYVMDACEYIYIYIGKAISDHFVQNVFNVQTFSALRTDLYSLPELENSLSIKIHNFLSYLTQSRPHGVAIHILREDSPNRHLFTRHLVDDKSESTMSYVEFLRYVRDQIVN
;
A
#
# COMPACT_ATOMS: atom_id res chain seq x y z
N MET A 1 -1.20 8.71 -20.23
CA MET A 1 -0.60 8.84 -18.88
C MET A 1 0.90 9.00 -18.95
N CYS A 2 1.64 8.07 -19.56
CA CYS A 2 3.10 8.20 -19.68
C CYS A 2 3.55 9.54 -20.31
N ASN A 3 2.89 9.97 -21.40
CA ASN A 3 3.19 11.26 -22.05
C ASN A 3 2.97 12.45 -21.13
N VAL A 4 1.93 12.43 -20.28
CA VAL A 4 1.67 13.52 -19.32
C VAL A 4 2.82 13.68 -18.33
N ALA A 5 3.35 12.56 -17.82
CA ALA A 5 4.51 12.60 -16.93
C ALA A 5 5.76 13.13 -17.65
N VAL A 6 5.99 12.72 -18.90
CA VAL A 6 7.10 13.22 -19.73
C VAL A 6 6.94 14.71 -20.01
N ASP A 7 5.77 15.17 -20.45
CA ASP A 7 5.50 16.56 -20.84
C ASP A 7 5.67 17.52 -19.65
N ILE A 8 5.09 17.17 -18.49
CA ILE A 8 5.19 17.99 -17.27
C ILE A 8 6.66 18.08 -16.81
N LEU A 9 7.37 16.96 -16.79
CA LEU A 9 8.76 16.95 -16.35
C LEU A 9 9.69 17.62 -17.36
N LYS A 10 9.46 17.44 -18.66
CA LYS A 10 10.17 18.15 -19.74
C LYS A 10 10.00 19.66 -19.60
N ALA A 11 8.78 20.15 -19.40
CA ALA A 11 8.51 21.56 -19.14
C ALA A 11 9.22 22.08 -17.88
N SER A 12 9.29 21.28 -16.81
CA SER A 12 10.00 21.68 -15.58
C SER A 12 11.51 21.77 -15.78
N THR A 13 12.08 20.89 -16.61
CA THR A 13 13.51 20.89 -16.93
C THR A 13 13.90 22.06 -17.84
N THR A 14 13.03 22.52 -18.74
CA THR A 14 13.33 23.67 -19.64
C THR A 14 13.45 24.99 -18.89
N HIS A 15 12.76 25.15 -17.77
CA HIS A 15 12.81 26.37 -16.94
C HIS A 15 13.95 26.35 -15.90
N THR A 16 14.71 25.26 -15.82
CA THR A 16 15.80 25.12 -14.84
C THR A 16 17.14 25.01 -15.57
N PRO A 17 18.10 25.92 -15.35
CA PRO A 17 19.36 25.87 -16.08
C PRO A 17 20.19 24.65 -15.69
N ASN A 18 20.49 23.84 -16.71
CA ASN A 18 21.68 23.00 -16.83
C ASN A 18 21.91 21.92 -15.74
N ARG A 19 21.31 20.74 -15.95
CA ARG A 19 21.84 19.45 -15.47
C ARG A 19 21.61 18.37 -16.51
N ALA A 20 22.47 18.33 -17.53
CA ALA A 20 22.56 17.16 -18.40
C ALA A 20 22.75 15.92 -17.50
N PHE A 21 22.05 14.82 -17.81
CA PHE A 21 22.18 13.50 -17.18
C PHE A 21 21.38 13.18 -15.90
N THR A 22 20.70 14.14 -15.25
CA THR A 22 19.82 13.83 -14.09
C THR A 22 18.37 14.23 -14.34
N LEU A 23 17.42 13.34 -14.01
CA LEU A 23 16.00 13.68 -14.02
C LEU A 23 15.72 14.70 -12.92
N PHE A 24 15.61 15.98 -13.30
CA PHE A 24 15.19 17.02 -12.37
C PHE A 24 13.68 16.98 -12.20
N VAL A 25 13.23 16.85 -10.95
CA VAL A 25 11.82 16.90 -10.59
C VAL A 25 11.66 17.92 -9.47
N PRO A 26 10.86 18.99 -9.65
CA PRO A 26 10.54 19.92 -8.58
C PRO A 26 9.98 19.19 -7.34
N SER A 27 10.27 19.70 -6.14
CA SER A 27 9.81 19.05 -4.89
C SER A 27 8.29 18.86 -4.84
N SER A 28 7.51 19.78 -5.42
CA SER A 28 6.05 19.69 -5.52
C SER A 28 5.56 18.56 -6.43
N LEU A 29 6.39 18.06 -7.35
CA LEU A 29 6.05 17.03 -8.33
C LEU A 29 6.79 15.72 -8.10
N ARG A 30 7.55 15.60 -6.99
CA ARG A 30 8.41 14.42 -6.73
C ARG A 30 7.65 13.10 -6.73
N LEU A 31 6.38 13.11 -6.30
CA LEU A 31 5.52 11.93 -6.25
C LEU A 31 4.72 11.71 -7.55
N LEU A 32 4.72 12.67 -8.48
CA LEU A 32 3.94 12.57 -9.71
C LEU A 32 4.28 11.29 -10.50
N PRO A 33 5.56 10.94 -10.75
CA PRO A 33 5.87 9.72 -11.49
C PRO A 33 5.39 8.45 -10.77
N LEU A 34 5.46 8.44 -9.43
CA LEU A 34 5.02 7.32 -8.60
C LEU A 34 3.52 7.09 -8.75
N TYR A 35 2.71 8.14 -8.59
CA TYR A 35 1.26 8.05 -8.75
C TYR A 35 0.86 7.69 -10.18
N MET A 36 1.55 8.24 -11.20
CA MET A 36 1.28 7.91 -12.60
C MET A 36 1.54 6.44 -12.91
N LEU A 37 2.63 5.86 -12.39
CA LEU A 37 2.90 4.43 -12.52
C LEU A 37 1.84 3.59 -11.82
N SER A 38 1.45 3.99 -10.61
CA SER A 38 0.45 3.30 -9.79
C SER A 38 -0.92 3.29 -10.48
N MET A 39 -1.32 4.43 -11.05
CA MET A 39 -2.50 4.52 -11.91
C MET A 39 -2.41 3.56 -13.10
N MET A 40 -1.28 3.51 -13.80
CA MET A 40 -1.08 2.60 -14.94
C MET A 40 -1.15 1.11 -14.56
N LYS A 41 -0.89 0.76 -13.30
CA LYS A 41 -1.01 -0.63 -12.78
C LYS A 41 -2.40 -0.96 -12.23
N SER A 42 -3.20 0.06 -11.92
CA SER A 42 -4.55 -0.12 -11.37
C SER A 42 -5.51 -0.81 -12.35
N ILE A 43 -6.53 -1.46 -11.81
CA ILE A 43 -7.54 -2.22 -12.57
C ILE A 43 -8.26 -1.39 -13.64
N GLY A 44 -8.45 -0.09 -13.38
CA GLY A 44 -9.09 0.85 -14.30
C GLY A 44 -8.30 1.09 -15.59
N PHE A 45 -6.97 1.07 -15.51
CA PHE A 45 -6.11 1.58 -16.58
C PHE A 45 -5.03 0.61 -17.07
N ARG A 46 -4.84 -0.52 -16.40
CA ARG A 46 -3.84 -1.52 -16.80
C ARG A 46 -4.12 -2.06 -18.20
N ALA A 47 -3.08 -2.06 -19.02
CA ALA A 47 -3.09 -2.65 -20.35
C ALA A 47 -2.89 -4.16 -20.24
N GLY A 48 -4.00 -4.90 -20.16
CA GLY A 48 -3.99 -6.36 -20.02
C GLY A 48 -5.38 -6.91 -19.73
N GLY A 49 -5.63 -8.15 -20.18
CA GLY A 49 -6.81 -8.92 -19.81
C GLY A 49 -6.78 -9.38 -18.34
N GLY A 50 -7.83 -10.03 -17.87
CA GLY A 50 -7.85 -10.70 -16.56
C GLY A 50 -8.55 -9.96 -15.42
N SER A 51 -9.09 -8.76 -15.66
CA SER A 51 -10.09 -8.15 -14.75
C SER A 51 -11.49 -8.44 -15.26
N ARG A 52 -12.43 -8.68 -14.35
CA ARG A 52 -13.85 -8.69 -14.71
C ARG A 52 -14.25 -7.27 -15.14
N TRP A 53 -15.11 -7.18 -16.14
CA TRP A 53 -15.58 -5.89 -16.64
C TRP A 53 -16.29 -5.08 -15.57
N ASP A 54 -17.04 -5.76 -14.69
CA ASP A 54 -17.75 -5.13 -13.57
C ASP A 54 -16.78 -4.50 -12.57
N ASP A 55 -15.72 -5.21 -12.17
CA ASP A 55 -14.69 -4.67 -11.26
C ASP A 55 -14.02 -3.42 -11.83
N ARG A 56 -13.77 -3.42 -13.14
CA ARG A 56 -13.19 -2.26 -13.84
C ARG A 56 -14.17 -1.10 -13.90
N ALA A 57 -15.44 -1.35 -14.23
CA ALA A 57 -16.47 -0.32 -14.26
C ALA A 57 -16.68 0.29 -12.86
N TYR A 58 -16.71 -0.55 -11.83
CA TYR A 58 -16.79 -0.15 -10.42
C TYR A 58 -15.63 0.78 -10.03
N PHE A 59 -14.39 0.36 -10.28
CA PHE A 59 -13.21 1.16 -9.98
C PHE A 59 -13.21 2.51 -10.70
N LEU A 60 -13.59 2.55 -11.98
CA LEU A 60 -13.70 3.80 -12.73
C LEU A 60 -14.84 4.69 -12.20
N GLY A 61 -15.91 4.10 -11.67
CA GLY A 61 -16.97 4.80 -10.95
C GLY A 61 -16.43 5.48 -9.68
N LEU A 62 -15.70 4.73 -8.85
CA LEU A 62 -15.04 5.27 -7.65
C LEU A 62 -14.09 6.42 -7.98
N CYS A 63 -13.30 6.31 -9.05
CA CYS A 63 -12.40 7.37 -9.48
C CYS A 63 -13.11 8.70 -9.78
N LYS A 64 -14.41 8.66 -10.08
CA LYS A 64 -15.22 9.86 -10.36
C LYS A 64 -15.89 10.44 -9.12
N THR A 65 -16.06 9.66 -8.06
CA THR A 65 -16.87 10.03 -6.90
C THR A 65 -16.08 10.17 -5.60
N LEU A 66 -14.93 9.52 -5.48
CA LEU A 66 -14.10 9.59 -4.28
C LEU A 66 -13.48 10.98 -4.10
N PRO A 67 -13.45 11.50 -2.85
CA PRO A 67 -12.62 12.65 -2.50
C PRO A 67 -11.14 12.39 -2.83
N THR A 68 -10.39 13.46 -3.09
CA THR A 68 -8.98 13.39 -3.51
C THR A 68 -8.12 12.54 -2.59
N GLU A 69 -8.28 12.64 -1.27
CA GLU A 69 -7.50 11.85 -0.30
C GLU A 69 -7.66 10.34 -0.52
N TYR A 70 -8.91 9.86 -0.56
CA TYR A 70 -9.23 8.46 -0.82
C TYR A 70 -8.87 8.02 -2.24
N LEU A 71 -8.96 8.93 -3.22
CA LEU A 71 -8.53 8.67 -4.58
C LEU A 71 -7.02 8.42 -4.65
N MET A 72 -6.21 9.18 -3.91
CA MET A 72 -4.77 8.94 -3.85
C MET A 72 -4.47 7.57 -3.23
N GLN A 73 -5.21 7.23 -2.18
CA GLN A 73 -5.06 5.96 -1.46
C GLN A 73 -5.49 4.73 -2.28
N ILE A 74 -6.49 4.86 -3.17
CA ILE A 74 -6.88 3.74 -4.06
C ILE A 74 -5.79 3.40 -5.08
N PHE A 75 -4.98 4.39 -5.48
CA PHE A 75 -3.87 4.19 -6.42
C PHE A 75 -2.59 3.75 -5.71
N TYR A 76 -2.25 4.39 -4.60
CA TYR A 76 -1.07 4.06 -3.80
C TYR A 76 -1.48 3.90 -2.33
N PRO A 77 -1.91 2.68 -1.94
CA PRO A 77 -2.27 2.37 -0.55
C PRO A 77 -1.13 2.66 0.43
N ASP A 78 -1.50 2.92 1.68
CA ASP A 78 -0.50 3.01 2.74
C ASP A 78 -0.19 1.61 3.30
N LEU A 79 1.09 1.29 3.47
CA LEU A 79 1.57 0.01 3.98
C LEU A 79 2.35 0.19 5.27
N TYR A 80 1.99 -0.59 6.29
CA TYR A 80 2.49 -0.45 7.67
C TYR A 80 2.99 -1.80 8.20
N PRO A 81 4.25 -1.91 8.65
CA PRO A 81 4.74 -3.09 9.36
C PRO A 81 4.22 -3.10 10.79
N ILE A 82 3.27 -3.98 11.11
CA ILE A 82 2.67 -4.07 12.45
C ILE A 82 3.43 -5.01 13.38
N HIS A 83 4.26 -5.90 12.85
CA HIS A 83 5.13 -6.78 13.64
C HIS A 83 6.20 -6.03 14.45
N THR A 84 6.50 -4.78 14.10
CA THR A 84 7.41 -3.90 14.84
C THR A 84 6.69 -2.70 15.48
N ILE A 85 5.39 -2.80 15.74
CA ILE A 85 4.59 -1.67 16.25
C ILE A 85 5.08 -1.20 17.63
N GLU A 86 5.63 -2.09 18.46
CA GLU A 86 6.11 -1.71 19.80
C GLU A 86 7.46 -1.01 19.77
N ASP A 87 8.32 -1.35 18.79
CA ASP A 87 9.69 -0.84 18.71
C ASP A 87 9.84 0.40 17.82
N LYS A 88 9.04 0.49 16.75
CA LYS A 88 9.23 1.43 15.63
C LYS A 88 7.94 2.18 15.28
N SER A 89 7.16 2.54 16.28
CA SER A 89 5.99 3.41 16.10
C SER A 89 6.25 4.83 16.58
N GLN A 90 5.60 5.78 15.91
CA GLN A 90 5.36 7.08 16.48
C GLN A 90 4.26 6.96 17.52
N VAL A 91 4.52 7.45 18.74
CA VAL A 91 3.54 7.46 19.83
C VAL A 91 2.86 8.82 19.85
N ILE A 92 1.53 8.81 19.79
CA ILE A 92 0.67 9.98 19.95
C ILE A 92 -0.14 9.78 21.22
N GLN A 93 -0.16 10.77 22.11
CA GLN A 93 -1.01 10.75 23.30
C GLN A 93 -2.45 11.07 22.88
N ASP A 94 -3.39 10.20 23.24
CA ASP A 94 -4.83 10.38 23.06
C ASP A 94 -5.53 10.28 24.41
N GLY A 95 -5.54 11.40 25.14
CA GLY A 95 -6.02 11.42 26.53
C GLY A 95 -5.07 10.66 27.46
N GLU A 96 -5.58 9.61 28.12
CA GLU A 96 -4.80 8.72 28.99
C GLU A 96 -4.18 7.54 28.22
N ASP A 97 -4.60 7.30 26.98
CA ASP A 97 -4.13 6.19 26.15
C ASP A 97 -3.02 6.63 25.18
N GLU A 98 -2.17 5.66 24.80
CA GLU A 98 -1.10 5.84 23.82
C GLU A 98 -1.48 5.19 22.47
N LEU A 99 -1.54 6.00 21.41
CA LEU A 99 -1.73 5.52 20.05
C LEU A 99 -0.37 5.30 19.38
N HIS A 100 -0.11 4.05 19.00
CA HIS A 100 1.09 3.66 18.27
C HIS A 100 0.83 3.60 16.76
N ILE A 101 1.48 4.48 16.00
CA ILE A 101 1.39 4.54 14.54
C ILE A 101 2.70 4.04 13.92
N PRO A 102 2.74 2.85 13.28
CA PRO A 102 3.92 2.39 12.56
C PRO A 102 4.31 3.33 11.41
N GLN A 103 5.60 3.40 11.10
CA GLN A 103 6.05 4.15 9.93
C GLN A 103 5.62 3.49 8.62
N ARG A 104 5.09 4.29 7.69
CA ARG A 104 4.75 3.83 6.34
C ARG A 104 5.98 3.34 5.59
N VAL A 105 5.82 2.25 4.85
CA VAL A 105 6.84 1.72 3.93
C VAL A 105 6.34 1.75 2.49
N HIS A 106 7.28 1.71 1.55
CA HIS A 106 6.97 1.72 0.13
C HIS A 106 6.31 0.41 -0.34
N LEU A 107 5.52 0.50 -1.41
CA LEU A 107 4.73 -0.59 -1.97
C LEU A 107 5.59 -1.52 -2.85
N SER A 108 6.60 -2.14 -2.24
CA SER A 108 7.50 -3.10 -2.87
C SER A 108 7.69 -4.32 -1.97
N PHE A 109 7.81 -5.49 -2.59
CA PHE A 109 8.20 -6.76 -1.98
C PHE A 109 9.51 -6.67 -1.19
N GLN A 110 10.41 -5.73 -1.50
CA GLN A 110 11.64 -5.55 -0.73
C GLN A 110 11.38 -5.19 0.75
N HIS A 111 10.19 -4.68 1.08
CA HIS A 111 9.79 -4.38 2.46
C HIS A 111 8.93 -5.47 3.11
N ILE A 112 8.61 -6.54 2.35
CA ILE A 112 7.81 -7.67 2.82
C ILE A 112 8.75 -8.83 3.18
N ASP A 113 8.79 -9.17 4.46
CA ASP A 113 9.55 -10.29 5.00
C ASP A 113 8.58 -11.41 5.42
N SER A 114 8.97 -12.67 5.20
CA SER A 114 8.19 -13.83 5.65
C SER A 114 8.09 -13.91 7.17
N HIS A 115 8.95 -13.25 7.94
CA HIS A 115 8.86 -13.12 9.40
C HIS A 115 8.03 -11.91 9.85
N GLY A 116 7.43 -11.18 8.92
CA GLY A 116 6.69 -9.95 9.18
C GLY A 116 5.17 -10.10 9.10
N ALA A 117 4.48 -9.14 9.72
CA ALA A 117 3.05 -8.91 9.55
C ALA A 117 2.82 -7.44 9.15
N TYR A 118 1.88 -7.20 8.25
CA TYR A 118 1.69 -5.91 7.60
C TYR A 118 0.20 -5.55 7.49
N VAL A 119 -0.12 -4.28 7.72
CA VAL A 119 -1.42 -3.69 7.42
C VAL A 119 -1.28 -2.83 6.18
N MET A 120 -2.10 -3.09 5.17
CA MET A 120 -2.24 -2.23 4.00
C MET A 120 -3.63 -1.62 3.99
N ASP A 121 -3.65 -0.30 3.94
CA ASP A 121 -4.87 0.47 3.91
C ASP A 121 -5.19 0.93 2.49
N ALA A 122 -6.03 0.15 1.79
CA ALA A 122 -6.35 0.29 0.38
C ALA A 122 -7.71 0.96 0.15
N CYS A 123 -8.04 2.00 0.93
CA CYS A 123 -9.26 2.79 0.88
C CYS A 123 -10.55 2.03 1.23
N GLU A 124 -10.99 1.09 0.40
CA GLU A 124 -12.21 0.29 0.65
C GLU A 124 -11.95 -0.95 1.50
N TYR A 125 -10.71 -1.40 1.51
CA TYR A 125 -10.27 -2.61 2.20
C TYR A 125 -9.05 -2.31 3.05
N ILE A 126 -9.01 -2.94 4.21
CA ILE A 126 -7.77 -3.12 4.98
C ILE A 126 -7.32 -4.56 4.80
N TYR A 127 -6.12 -4.74 4.24
CA TYR A 127 -5.50 -6.05 4.15
C TYR A 127 -4.50 -6.23 5.30
N ILE A 128 -4.62 -7.32 6.05
CA ILE A 128 -3.64 -7.73 7.04
C ILE A 128 -2.88 -8.93 6.47
N TYR A 129 -1.65 -8.72 6.04
CA TYR A 129 -0.81 -9.76 5.46
C TYR A 129 0.09 -10.39 6.53
N ILE A 130 0.06 -11.71 6.63
CA ILE A 130 0.83 -12.47 7.61
C ILE A 130 1.86 -13.34 6.89
N GLY A 131 3.14 -13.07 7.16
CA GLY A 131 4.25 -13.85 6.66
C GLY A 131 4.28 -15.27 7.24
N LYS A 132 4.74 -16.23 6.45
CA LYS A 132 4.74 -17.66 6.79
C LYS A 132 5.66 -18.02 7.96
N ALA A 133 6.75 -17.26 8.14
CA ALA A 133 7.75 -17.46 9.17
C ALA A 133 7.61 -16.45 10.33
N ILE A 134 6.45 -15.79 10.46
CA ILE A 134 6.14 -14.90 11.57
C ILE A 134 6.32 -15.63 12.91
N SER A 135 6.75 -14.92 13.94
CA SER A 135 6.98 -15.52 15.26
C SER A 135 5.68 -16.05 15.88
N ASP A 136 5.76 -17.23 16.51
CA ASP A 136 4.63 -17.81 17.24
C ASP A 136 4.12 -16.87 18.34
N HIS A 137 5.02 -16.08 18.95
CA HIS A 137 4.68 -15.05 19.92
C HIS A 137 3.71 -14.00 19.34
N PHE A 138 3.97 -13.51 18.11
CA PHE A 138 3.06 -12.57 17.46
C PHE A 138 1.72 -13.23 17.15
N VAL A 139 1.74 -14.47 16.63
CA VAL A 139 0.52 -15.19 16.27
C VAL A 139 -0.37 -15.47 17.49
N GLN A 140 0.22 -15.86 18.61
CA GLN A 140 -0.51 -16.10 19.86
C GLN A 140 -1.13 -14.81 20.39
N ASN A 141 -0.37 -13.72 20.45
CA ASN A 141 -0.84 -12.46 21.00
C ASN A 141 -1.82 -11.71 20.09
N VAL A 142 -1.86 -11.98 18.78
CA VAL A 142 -2.76 -11.28 17.84
C VAL A 142 -3.94 -12.14 17.39
N PHE A 143 -3.75 -13.46 17.27
CA PHE A 143 -4.76 -14.37 16.72
C PHE A 143 -5.23 -15.45 17.71
N ASN A 144 -4.63 -15.53 18.91
CA ASN A 144 -4.93 -16.55 19.92
C ASN A 144 -4.79 -17.99 19.40
N VAL A 145 -3.80 -18.23 18.54
CA VAL A 145 -3.45 -19.58 18.05
C VAL A 145 -1.95 -19.81 18.20
N GLN A 146 -1.54 -21.08 18.29
CA GLN A 146 -0.17 -21.44 18.68
C GLN A 146 0.88 -21.12 17.63
N THR A 147 0.56 -21.30 16.34
CA THR A 147 1.51 -21.17 15.22
C THR A 147 0.82 -20.66 13.96
N PHE A 148 1.58 -20.18 12.99
CA PHE A 148 1.07 -19.76 11.67
C PHE A 148 0.19 -20.83 10.99
N SER A 149 0.55 -22.11 11.12
CA SER A 149 -0.20 -23.21 10.49
C SER A 149 -1.62 -23.36 11.03
N ALA A 150 -1.87 -22.93 12.27
CA ALA A 150 -3.17 -22.97 12.91
C ALA A 150 -4.09 -21.79 12.51
N LEU A 151 -3.56 -20.77 11.81
CA LEU A 151 -4.37 -19.66 11.31
C LEU A 151 -5.34 -20.16 10.24
N ARG A 152 -6.60 -19.72 10.31
CA ARG A 152 -7.56 -20.02 9.23
C ARG A 152 -7.25 -19.16 8.01
N THR A 153 -7.59 -19.66 6.82
CA THR A 153 -7.37 -18.94 5.54
C THR A 153 -8.42 -17.86 5.27
N ASP A 154 -9.60 -17.96 5.90
CA ASP A 154 -10.74 -17.07 5.68
C ASP A 154 -11.03 -16.27 6.96
N LEU A 155 -10.14 -15.34 7.27
CA LEU A 155 -10.25 -14.46 8.43
C LEU A 155 -10.58 -13.04 7.98
N TYR A 156 -11.61 -12.45 8.60
CA TYR A 156 -12.13 -11.12 8.27
C TYR A 156 -12.15 -10.16 9.46
N SER A 157 -11.69 -10.62 10.62
CA SER A 157 -11.55 -9.81 11.83
C SER A 157 -10.43 -10.39 12.70
N LEU A 158 -9.83 -9.52 13.51
CA LEU A 158 -8.92 -9.93 14.57
C LEU A 158 -9.73 -10.23 15.84
N PRO A 159 -9.37 -11.26 16.63
CA PRO A 159 -9.94 -11.45 17.95
C PRO A 159 -9.54 -10.28 18.87
N GLU A 160 -10.42 -9.90 19.78
CA GLU A 160 -10.12 -8.95 20.85
C GLU A 160 -9.46 -9.71 21.99
N LEU A 161 -8.18 -9.42 22.23
CA LEU A 161 -7.38 -10.06 23.27
C LEU A 161 -6.84 -9.01 24.25
N GLU A 162 -6.87 -9.34 25.53
CA GLU A 162 -6.39 -8.50 26.65
C GLU A 162 -4.86 -8.53 26.79
N ASN A 163 -4.13 -8.27 25.70
CA ASN A 163 -2.68 -8.12 25.73
C ASN A 163 -2.25 -6.83 24.99
N SER A 164 -1.07 -6.31 25.35
CA SER A 164 -0.60 -5.01 24.86
C SER A 164 -0.52 -4.95 23.33
N LEU A 165 -0.01 -6.00 22.68
CA LEU A 165 0.16 -6.05 21.23
C LEU A 165 -1.19 -6.02 20.48
N SER A 166 -2.14 -6.84 20.93
CA SER A 166 -3.51 -6.87 20.39
C SER A 166 -4.18 -5.50 20.53
N ILE A 167 -4.16 -4.90 21.72
CA ILE A 167 -4.77 -3.59 21.98
C ILE A 167 -4.17 -2.52 21.07
N LYS A 168 -2.83 -2.47 20.95
CA LYS A 168 -2.15 -1.50 20.07
C LYS A 168 -2.55 -1.66 18.60
N ILE A 169 -2.65 -2.89 18.10
CA ILE A 169 -3.06 -3.16 16.71
C ILE A 169 -4.52 -2.76 16.50
N HIS A 170 -5.42 -3.07 17.44
CA HIS A 170 -6.83 -2.67 17.35
C HIS A 170 -7.00 -1.15 17.41
N ASN A 171 -6.26 -0.46 18.29
CA ASN A 171 -6.25 1.01 18.34
C ASN A 171 -5.75 1.61 17.03
N PHE A 172 -4.69 1.04 16.44
CA PHE A 172 -4.18 1.47 15.15
C PHE A 172 -5.18 1.24 14.01
N LEU A 173 -5.84 0.08 13.94
CA LEU A 173 -6.89 -0.20 12.96
C LEU A 173 -8.10 0.74 13.14
N SER A 174 -8.48 1.01 14.38
CA SER A 174 -9.54 1.96 14.71
C SER A 174 -9.17 3.37 14.24
N TYR A 175 -7.95 3.81 14.50
CA TYR A 175 -7.42 5.08 13.98
C TYR A 175 -7.49 5.19 12.46
N LEU A 176 -7.17 4.13 11.70
CA LEU A 176 -7.25 4.14 10.24
C LEU A 176 -8.70 4.26 9.72
N THR A 177 -9.68 3.76 10.49
CA THR A 177 -11.08 3.65 10.05
C THR A 177 -12.01 4.72 10.63
N GLN A 178 -11.64 5.36 11.75
CA GLN A 178 -12.52 6.24 12.52
C GLN A 178 -13.06 7.45 11.74
N SER A 179 -12.28 7.97 10.78
CA SER A 179 -12.65 9.15 9.99
C SER A 179 -13.51 8.80 8.77
N ARG A 180 -13.77 7.51 8.52
CA ARG A 180 -14.46 7.08 7.30
C ARG A 180 -15.96 7.09 7.47
N PRO A 181 -16.71 7.55 6.45
CA PRO A 181 -18.18 7.62 6.51
C PRO A 181 -18.85 6.23 6.44
N HIS A 182 -18.14 5.19 6.00
CA HIS A 182 -18.66 3.83 5.86
C HIS A 182 -17.68 2.83 6.49
N GLY A 183 -18.18 1.67 6.91
CA GLY A 183 -17.35 0.59 7.42
C GLY A 183 -16.36 0.06 6.36
N VAL A 184 -15.16 -0.29 6.80
CA VAL A 184 -14.09 -0.84 5.95
C VAL A 184 -14.02 -2.35 6.17
N ALA A 185 -13.98 -3.12 5.08
CA ALA A 185 -13.82 -4.56 5.19
C ALA A 185 -12.35 -4.91 5.48
N ILE A 186 -12.13 -5.73 6.50
CA ILE A 186 -10.80 -6.27 6.83
C ILE A 186 -10.65 -7.64 6.18
N HIS A 187 -9.53 -7.86 5.51
CA HIS A 187 -9.14 -9.13 4.92
C HIS A 187 -7.79 -9.58 5.46
N ILE A 188 -7.78 -10.70 6.17
CA ILE A 188 -6.55 -11.25 6.72
C ILE A 188 -6.03 -12.33 5.75
N LEU A 189 -4.84 -12.10 5.23
CA LEU A 189 -4.24 -12.87 4.15
C LEU A 189 -2.95 -13.53 4.65
N ARG A 190 -2.95 -14.86 4.68
CA ARG A 190 -1.72 -15.64 4.88
C ARG A 190 -0.86 -15.60 3.62
N GLU A 191 0.46 -15.62 3.78
CA GLU A 191 1.42 -15.71 2.67
C GLU A 191 1.21 -16.93 1.77
N ASP A 192 0.75 -18.06 2.31
CA ASP A 192 0.45 -19.27 1.56
C ASP A 192 -1.00 -19.35 1.06
N SER A 193 -1.83 -18.32 1.31
CA SER A 193 -3.22 -18.27 0.84
C SER A 193 -3.28 -18.12 -0.69
N PRO A 194 -4.25 -18.78 -1.38
CA PRO A 194 -4.53 -18.51 -2.78
C PRO A 194 -4.92 -17.03 -3.02
N ASN A 195 -5.46 -16.36 -2.01
CA ASN A 195 -5.91 -14.98 -2.07
C ASN A 195 -4.81 -13.95 -1.80
N ARG A 196 -3.55 -14.36 -1.55
CA ARG A 196 -2.43 -13.42 -1.33
C ARG A 196 -2.27 -12.38 -2.43
N HIS A 197 -2.68 -12.73 -3.65
CA HIS A 197 -2.64 -11.85 -4.82
C HIS A 197 -3.46 -10.56 -4.63
N LEU A 198 -4.47 -10.57 -3.75
CA LEU A 198 -5.25 -9.39 -3.40
C LEU A 198 -4.40 -8.33 -2.70
N PHE A 199 -3.40 -8.74 -1.91
CA PHE A 199 -2.40 -7.85 -1.31
C PHE A 199 -1.30 -7.51 -2.31
N THR A 200 -0.68 -8.53 -2.92
CA THR A 200 0.54 -8.32 -3.72
C THR A 200 0.30 -7.52 -5.00
N ARG A 201 -0.93 -7.47 -5.52
CA ARG A 201 -1.28 -6.60 -6.67
C ARG A 201 -1.11 -5.11 -6.37
N HIS A 202 -1.11 -4.71 -5.11
CA HIS A 202 -0.92 -3.32 -4.68
C HIS A 202 0.57 -2.96 -4.48
N LEU A 203 1.50 -3.90 -4.63
CA LEU A 203 2.95 -3.64 -4.58
C LEU A 203 3.43 -3.03 -5.92
N VAL A 204 2.96 -1.81 -6.16
CA VAL A 204 3.06 -1.09 -7.45
C VAL A 204 4.46 -0.59 -7.78
N ASP A 205 5.40 -0.61 -6.83
CA ASP A 205 6.80 -0.21 -7.10
C ASP A 205 7.55 -1.31 -7.88
N ASP A 206 7.12 -2.56 -7.74
CA ASP A 206 7.77 -3.71 -8.36
C ASP A 206 7.34 -3.91 -9.81
N LYS A 207 8.16 -4.63 -10.58
CA LYS A 207 7.85 -4.99 -11.95
C LYS A 207 6.63 -5.93 -12.00
N SER A 208 5.70 -5.68 -12.93
CA SER A 208 4.60 -6.58 -13.24
C SER A 208 4.76 -7.16 -14.65
N GLU A 209 3.93 -8.14 -15.01
CA GLU A 209 3.98 -8.80 -16.32
C GLU A 209 3.91 -7.82 -17.50
N SER A 210 3.12 -6.77 -17.37
CA SER A 210 2.84 -5.79 -18.44
C SER A 210 3.48 -4.42 -18.22
N THR A 211 4.10 -4.17 -17.06
CA THR A 211 4.49 -2.81 -16.66
C THR A 211 5.83 -2.80 -15.89
N MET A 212 6.61 -1.75 -16.12
CA MET A 212 7.92 -1.49 -15.51
C MET A 212 7.85 -1.39 -13.97
N SER A 213 8.96 -1.66 -13.29
CA SER A 213 9.17 -1.21 -11.89
C SER A 213 9.26 0.32 -11.81
N TYR A 214 9.17 0.88 -10.60
CA TYR A 214 9.30 2.32 -10.41
C TYR A 214 10.65 2.87 -10.90
N VAL A 215 11.74 2.16 -10.61
CA VAL A 215 13.08 2.54 -11.07
C VAL A 215 13.21 2.46 -12.59
N GLU A 216 12.68 1.40 -13.21
CA GLU A 216 12.64 1.27 -14.68
C GLU A 216 11.79 2.39 -15.32
N PHE A 217 10.66 2.74 -14.71
CA PHE A 217 9.78 3.80 -15.18
C PHE A 217 10.45 5.19 -15.13
N LEU A 218 11.15 5.50 -14.05
CA LEU A 218 11.91 6.76 -13.95
C LEU A 218 13.01 6.85 -15.03
N ARG A 219 13.70 5.74 -15.32
CA ARG A 219 14.68 5.67 -16.41
C ARG A 219 14.03 5.89 -17.76
N TYR A 220 12.90 5.24 -18.01
CA TYR A 220 12.12 5.45 -19.23
C TYR A 220 11.73 6.92 -19.42
N VAL A 221 11.17 7.56 -18.38
CA VAL A 221 10.75 8.96 -18.45
C VAL A 221 11.95 9.87 -18.71
N ARG A 222 13.08 9.64 -18.03
CA ARG A 222 14.34 10.36 -18.29
C ARG A 222 14.76 10.25 -19.76
N ASP A 223 14.75 9.04 -20.31
CA ASP A 223 15.21 8.79 -21.68
C ASP A 223 14.29 9.49 -22.70
N GLN A 224 12.99 9.58 -22.43
CA GLN A 224 12.04 10.34 -23.27
C GLN A 224 12.20 11.87 -23.18
N ILE A 225 12.79 12.39 -22.10
CA ILE A 225 13.06 13.83 -21.95
C ILE A 225 14.35 14.23 -22.66
N VAL A 226 15.36 13.35 -22.63
CA VAL A 226 16.66 13.56 -23.27
C VAL A 226 16.58 13.44 -24.80
N ASN A 227 15.71 12.57 -25.31
CA ASN A 227 15.40 12.45 -26.74
C ASN A 227 14.45 13.56 -27.23
#